data_AF-A0AAE9HWD4-F1
#
_entry.id   AF-A0AAE9HWD4-F1
#
_cell.length_a   1.000
_cell.length_b   1.000
_cell.length_c   1.000
_cell.angle_alpha   90.00
_cell.angle_beta   90.00
_cell.angle_gamma   90.00
#
_symmetry.space_group_name_H-M   'P 1'
#
loop_
_entity.id
_entity.type
_entity.pdbx_description
1 polymer ?
#
loop_
_entity_poly.entity_id
_entity_poly.type
_entity_poly.pdbx_seq_one_letter_code
_entity_poly.pdbx_strand_id
1 'polypeptide(L)'
;MPDNLIWHTESHLPADEPCADNLADYLHPQLMRGASADARFIFDAVYTPERAGFVLTLMQINDEWGFIEHELRLHPHSRAELLQQIERFCRAPAACFADAP
;
A
#
# COMPACT_ATOMS: atom_id res chain seq x y z
N MET A 1 -2.14 5.40 -24.66
CA MET A 1 -2.91 4.47 -23.78
C MET A 1 -2.12 4.43 -22.49
N PRO A 2 -2.68 4.72 -21.30
CA PRO A 2 -1.94 4.40 -20.10
C PRO A 2 -1.75 2.87 -20.13
N ASP A 3 -0.50 2.42 -20.10
CA ASP A 3 -0.20 1.00 -19.99
C ASP A 3 -0.93 0.47 -18.76
N ASN A 4 -1.83 -0.48 -18.95
CA ASN A 4 -2.60 -1.05 -17.86
C ASN A 4 -1.64 -1.92 -17.05
N LEU A 5 -0.97 -1.31 -16.06
CA LEU A 5 -0.02 -1.98 -15.18
C LEU A 5 -0.74 -3.17 -14.53
N ILE A 6 -0.22 -4.36 -14.80
CA ILE A 6 -0.66 -5.58 -14.11
C ILE A 6 -0.04 -5.54 -12.71
N TRP A 7 -0.87 -5.76 -11.69
CA TRP A 7 -0.44 -5.80 -10.30
C TRP A 7 -0.51 -7.22 -9.76
N HIS A 8 0.54 -7.63 -9.03
CA HIS A 8 0.56 -8.83 -8.24
C HIS A 8 0.29 -8.45 -6.78
N THR A 9 -0.88 -8.81 -6.26
CA THR A 9 -1.32 -8.45 -4.91
C THR A 9 -1.54 -9.66 -4.03
N GLU A 10 -1.18 -9.56 -2.76
CA GLU A 10 -1.55 -10.51 -1.72
C GLU A 10 -2.23 -9.76 -0.57
N SER A 11 -3.32 -10.31 -0.05
CA SER A 11 -4.14 -9.66 0.97
C SER A 11 -4.50 -10.64 2.06
N HIS A 12 -4.15 -10.29 3.29
CA HIS A 12 -4.64 -10.85 4.54
C HIS A 12 -5.65 -9.90 5.21
N LEU A 13 -6.07 -8.85 4.49
CA LEU A 13 -6.97 -7.82 5.00
C LEU A 13 -8.37 -8.40 5.25
N PRO A 14 -8.87 -8.35 6.50
CA PRO A 14 -10.24 -8.77 6.81
C PRO A 14 -11.29 -7.98 6.00
N ALA A 15 -12.51 -8.51 5.89
CA ALA A 15 -13.59 -7.87 5.13
C ALA A 15 -14.21 -6.66 5.85
N ASP A 16 -14.33 -6.74 7.18
CA ASP A 16 -14.94 -5.73 8.05
C ASP A 16 -13.91 -4.71 8.55
N GLU A 17 -14.32 -3.60 9.15
CA GLU A 17 -13.40 -2.65 9.78
C GLU A 17 -12.73 -3.23 11.05
N PRO A 18 -11.56 -2.70 11.47
CA PRO A 18 -10.92 -3.10 12.71
C PRO A 18 -11.83 -2.89 13.93
N CYS A 19 -12.02 -3.93 14.72
CA CYS A 19 -12.75 -3.93 15.97
C CYS A 19 -12.08 -4.85 16.99
N ALA A 20 -12.59 -4.87 18.23
CA ALA A 20 -12.01 -5.70 19.28
C ALA A 20 -11.98 -7.20 18.94
N ASP A 21 -12.96 -7.67 18.16
CA ASP A 21 -13.15 -9.09 17.87
C ASP A 21 -12.24 -9.61 16.75
N ASN A 22 -11.82 -8.74 15.81
CA ASN A 22 -10.99 -9.10 14.65
C ASN A 22 -9.58 -8.47 14.67
N LEU A 23 -9.21 -7.79 15.76
CA LEU A 23 -7.94 -7.09 15.86
C LEU A 23 -6.72 -8.00 15.64
N ALA A 24 -6.81 -9.27 16.06
CA ALA A 24 -5.73 -10.24 15.87
C ALA A 24 -5.44 -10.51 14.38
N ASP A 25 -6.47 -10.50 13.53
CA ASP A 25 -6.30 -10.69 12.08
C ASP A 25 -5.62 -9.48 11.44
N TYR A 26 -5.89 -8.28 11.98
CA TYR A 26 -5.26 -7.03 11.57
C TYR A 26 -3.76 -6.94 11.93
N LEU A 27 -3.31 -7.72 12.90
CA LEU A 27 -1.91 -7.76 13.34
C LEU A 27 -1.00 -8.62 12.44
N HIS A 28 -1.50 -9.08 11.28
CA HIS A 28 -0.67 -9.75 10.31
C HIS A 28 0.48 -8.83 9.84
N PRO A 29 1.75 -9.29 9.86
CA PRO A 29 2.91 -8.43 9.61
C PRO A 29 3.00 -7.86 8.18
N GLN A 30 2.24 -8.43 7.24
CA GLN A 30 2.04 -7.90 5.88
C GLN A 30 0.55 -8.04 5.57
N LEU A 31 -0.23 -7.06 5.99
CA LEU A 31 -1.69 -7.13 5.96
C LEU A 31 -2.20 -7.07 4.52
N MET A 32 -1.60 -6.22 3.69
CA MET A 32 -1.84 -6.22 2.25
C MET A 32 -0.61 -5.67 1.54
N ARG A 33 -0.19 -6.33 0.46
CA ARG A 33 0.96 -5.90 -0.32
C ARG A 33 0.68 -6.05 -1.81
N GLY A 34 1.43 -5.30 -2.61
CA GLY A 34 1.42 -5.52 -4.04
C GLY A 34 2.62 -4.90 -4.74
N ALA A 35 2.93 -5.46 -5.90
CA ALA A 35 3.95 -4.94 -6.80
C ALA A 35 3.41 -4.88 -8.23
N SER A 36 3.82 -3.87 -8.98
CA SER A 36 3.62 -3.86 -10.44
C SER A 36 4.38 -5.01 -11.08
N ALA A 37 3.97 -5.47 -12.27
CA ALA A 37 4.56 -6.62 -12.95
C ALA A 37 6.05 -6.44 -13.29
N ASP A 38 6.51 -5.20 -13.45
CA ASP A 38 7.91 -4.83 -13.64
C ASP A 38 8.67 -4.61 -12.32
N ALA A 39 8.01 -4.79 -11.17
CA ALA A 39 8.50 -4.54 -9.82
C ALA A 39 8.93 -3.08 -9.55
N ARG A 40 8.61 -2.15 -10.44
CA ARG A 40 8.99 -0.73 -10.30
C ARG A 40 8.21 -0.02 -9.20
N PHE A 41 6.98 -0.43 -8.94
CA PHE A 41 6.11 0.18 -7.92
C PHE A 41 5.65 -0.87 -6.95
N ILE A 42 5.78 -0.58 -5.66
CA ILE A 42 5.47 -1.51 -4.57
C ILE A 42 4.61 -0.77 -3.54
N PHE A 43 3.64 -1.46 -2.95
CA PHE A 43 3.01 -1.01 -1.72
C PHE A 43 3.00 -2.12 -0.67
N ASP A 44 3.07 -1.73 0.59
CA ASP A 44 2.92 -2.61 1.75
C ASP A 44 2.11 -1.91 2.83
N ALA A 45 1.14 -2.62 3.40
CA ALA A 45 0.22 -2.11 4.40
C ALA A 45 0.29 -2.98 5.66
N VAL A 46 0.31 -2.30 6.81
CA VAL A 46 0.20 -2.89 8.14
C VAL A 46 -0.80 -2.11 8.99
N TYR A 47 -1.35 -2.75 10.02
CA TYR A 47 -2.14 -2.07 11.04
C TYR A 47 -1.29 -1.72 12.26
N THR A 48 -1.54 -0.57 12.86
CA THR A 48 -0.85 -0.06 14.05
C THR A 48 -1.87 0.18 15.15
N PRO A 49 -2.04 -0.77 16.10
CA PRO A 49 -3.04 -0.67 17.17
C PRO A 49 -2.86 0.59 18.04
N GLU A 50 -1.62 1.02 18.25
CA GLU A 50 -1.27 2.19 19.05
C GLU A 50 -1.87 3.48 18.48
N ARG A 51 -2.18 3.48 17.18
CA ARG A 51 -2.77 4.61 16.44
C ARG A 51 -4.22 4.34 16.03
N ALA A 52 -4.74 3.14 16.30
CA ALA A 52 -6.02 2.66 15.77
C ALA A 52 -6.17 2.93 14.27
N GLY A 53 -5.13 2.62 13.48
CA GLY A 53 -5.09 2.96 12.06
C GLY A 53 -4.01 2.19 11.30
N PHE A 54 -3.87 2.51 10.02
CA PHE A 54 -2.98 1.82 9.10
C PHE A 54 -1.71 2.62 8.83
N VAL A 55 -0.66 1.91 8.46
CA VAL A 55 0.51 2.48 7.79
C VAL A 55 0.58 1.83 6.42
N LEU A 56 0.40 2.64 5.38
CA LEU A 56 0.56 2.24 3.99
C LEU A 56 1.84 2.87 3.46
N THR A 57 2.81 2.03 3.11
CA THR A 57 4.08 2.44 2.50
C THR A 57 3.98 2.24 1.00
N LEU A 58 4.19 3.31 0.24
CA LEU A 58 4.27 3.31 -1.21
C LEU A 58 5.73 3.52 -1.61
N MET A 59 6.24 2.69 -2.51
CA MET A 59 7.63 2.72 -2.95
C MET A 59 7.72 2.73 -4.46
N GLN A 60 8.70 3.46 -4.97
CA GLN A 60 9.19 3.36 -6.34
C GLN A 60 10.63 2.86 -6.32
N ILE A 61 10.92 1.87 -7.14
CA ILE A 61 12.26 1.32 -7.34
C ILE A 61 12.95 2.06 -8.50
N ASN A 62 14.24 2.32 -8.33
CA ASN A 62 15.13 2.83 -9.36
C ASN A 62 15.47 1.73 -10.37
N ASP A 63 15.19 1.95 -11.65
CA ASP A 63 15.37 0.95 -12.71
C ASP A 63 16.85 0.64 -13.02
N GLU A 64 17.79 1.52 -12.63
CA GLU A 64 19.24 1.35 -12.89
C GLU A 64 19.95 0.60 -11.77
N TRP A 65 19.61 0.88 -10.52
CA TRP A 65 20.34 0.37 -9.34
C TRP A 65 19.52 -0.61 -8.47
N GLY A 66 18.19 -0.68 -8.65
CA GLY A 66 17.30 -1.54 -7.88
C GLY A 66 17.06 -1.09 -6.43
N PHE A 67 17.44 0.14 -6.07
CA PHE A 67 17.14 0.73 -4.76
C PHE A 67 15.78 1.42 -4.75
N ILE A 68 15.25 1.67 -3.55
CA ILE A 68 14.08 2.54 -3.39
C ILE A 68 14.49 3.97 -3.76
N GLU A 69 13.92 4.48 -4.86
CA GLU A 69 14.09 5.86 -5.33
C GLU A 69 13.22 6.81 -4.51
N HIS A 70 11.96 6.43 -4.31
CA HIS A 70 10.99 7.21 -3.54
C HIS A 70 10.24 6.31 -2.56
N GLU A 71 10.00 6.84 -1.36
CA GLU A 71 9.13 6.25 -0.34
C GLU A 71 8.13 7.31 0.13
N LEU A 72 6.85 6.93 0.18
CA LEU A 72 5.78 7.74 0.75
C LEU A 72 4.99 6.91 1.76
N ARG A 73 4.81 7.43 2.98
CA ARG A 73 3.97 6.80 4.00
C ARG A 73 2.66 7.55 4.15
N LEU A 74 1.57 6.80 4.06
CA LEU A 74 0.22 7.27 4.29
C LEU A 74 -0.33 6.64 5.57
N HIS A 75 -1.25 7.34 6.23
CA HIS A 75 -1.86 6.91 7.48
C HIS A 75 -3.39 6.84 7.39
N PRO A 76 -3.96 5.87 6.65
CA PRO A 76 -5.40 5.68 6.60
C PRO A 76 -5.96 5.34 7.99
N HIS A 77 -7.14 5.85 8.31
CA HIS A 77 -7.83 5.58 9.58
C HIS A 77 -8.90 4.48 9.47
N SER A 78 -9.21 4.04 8.25
CA SER A 78 -10.22 3.01 7.99
C SER A 78 -9.77 2.08 6.87
N ARG A 79 -10.35 0.88 6.83
CA ARG A 79 -10.18 -0.07 5.74
C ARG A 79 -10.62 0.53 4.41
N ALA A 80 -11.72 1.26 4.40
CA ALA A 80 -12.20 1.95 3.20
C ALA A 80 -11.18 2.96 2.66
N GLU A 81 -10.60 3.78 3.54
CA GLU A 81 -9.58 4.75 3.17
C GLU A 81 -8.29 4.06 2.68
N LEU A 82 -7.85 2.98 3.35
CA LEU A 82 -6.71 2.18 2.92
C LEU A 82 -6.90 1.69 1.47
N LEU A 83 -8.04 1.06 1.18
CA LEU A 83 -8.34 0.53 -0.14
C LEU A 83 -8.41 1.62 -1.20
N GLN A 84 -8.95 2.79 -0.86
CA GLN A 84 -8.99 3.95 -1.77
C GLN A 84 -7.59 4.44 -2.12
N GLN A 85 -6.68 4.53 -1.13
CA GLN A 85 -5.29 4.95 -1.37
C GLN A 85 -4.52 3.92 -2.22
N ILE A 86 -4.72 2.63 -1.96
CA ILE A 86 -4.13 1.55 -2.77
C ILE A 86 -4.66 1.61 -4.21
N GLU A 87 -5.97 1.78 -4.40
CA GLU A 87 -6.55 1.90 -5.74
C GLU A 87 -5.99 3.11 -6.50
N ARG A 88 -5.90 4.27 -5.82
CA ARG A 88 -5.30 5.48 -6.38
C ARG A 88 -3.86 5.23 -6.82
N PHE A 89 -3.06 4.58 -5.97
CA PHE A 89 -1.68 4.23 -6.29
C PHE A 89 -1.60 3.27 -7.48
N CYS A 90 -2.40 2.20 -7.48
CA CYS A 90 -2.38 1.21 -8.56
C CYS A 90 -2.77 1.80 -9.92
N ARG A 91 -3.61 2.83 -9.93
CA ARG A 91 -4.07 3.52 -11.14
C ARG A 91 -3.04 4.50 -11.71
N ALA A 92 -2.27 5.18 -10.85
CA ALA A 92 -1.34 6.22 -11.26
C ALA A 92 -0.13 6.31 -10.30
N PRO A 93 0.73 5.28 -10.25
CA PRO A 93 1.73 5.16 -9.19
C PRO A 93 2.79 6.26 -9.26
N ALA A 94 3.26 6.61 -10.46
CA ALA A 94 4.22 7.70 -10.65
C ALA A 94 3.67 9.06 -10.19
N ALA A 95 2.36 9.29 -10.31
CA ALA A 95 1.74 10.55 -9.88
C ALA A 95 1.72 10.69 -8.35
N CYS A 96 1.79 9.58 -7.60
CA CYS A 96 1.88 9.63 -6.13
C CYS A 96 3.23 10.16 -5.64
N PHE A 97 4.27 10.18 -6.49
CA PHE A 97 5.61 10.67 -6.15
C PHE A 97 5.94 12.01 -6.83
N ALA A 98 5.10 12.50 -7.74
CA ALA A 98 5.34 13.75 -8.47
C ALA A 98 5.39 15.00 -7.58
N ASP A 99 4.72 14.95 -6.41
CA ASP A 99 4.71 16.02 -5.40
C ASP A 99 5.55 15.66 -4.15
N ALA A 100 6.29 14.54 -4.18
CA ALA A 100 7.21 14.20 -3.10
C ALA A 100 8.41 15.17 -3.15
N PRO A 101 8.79 15.81 -2.02
CA PRO A 101 9.87 16.78 -1.98
C PRO A 101 11.24 16.20 -2.29
#